data_AF-A0A3D4M7I8-F1
#
_entry.id   AF-A0A3D4M7I8-F1
#
_cell.length_a   1.000
_cell.length_b   1.000
_cell.length_c   1.000
_cell.angle_alpha   90.00
_cell.angle_beta   90.00
_cell.angle_gamma   90.00
#
_symmetry.space_group_name_H-M   'P 1'
#
loop_
_entity.id
_entity.type
_entity.pdbx_description
1 polymer ?
#
loop_
_entity_poly.entity_id
_entity_poly.type
_entity_poly.pdbx_seq_one_letter_code
_entity_poly.pdbx_strand_id
1 'polypeptide(L)'
;MTKEGAIKIIDDNAASENNSYMDFMHEKNLFDEYSFWKFYNSIRLLGHEFRIGDSLPRELTSKILKSYEWHLLLIGFHFDEKDGCSIENLPPDYSQYSLRLRNAVNAFIDGNPISDELEGFLNEVLENKLKNDCPKFP
;
A
#
# COMPACT_ATOMS: atom_id res chain seq x y z
N MET A 1 -4.43 13.70 -4.62
CA MET A 1 -3.94 13.48 -3.25
C MET A 1 -2.81 14.46 -2.96
N THR A 2 -2.70 15.03 -1.75
CA THR A 2 -1.56 15.88 -1.34
C THR A 2 -0.51 15.07 -0.56
N LYS A 3 0.70 15.62 -0.38
CA LYS A 3 1.76 15.01 0.43
C LYS A 3 1.31 14.76 1.87
N GLU A 4 0.71 15.76 2.52
CA GLU A 4 0.20 15.65 3.89
C GLU A 4 -0.92 14.61 3.99
N GLY A 5 -1.79 14.55 2.97
CA GLY A 5 -2.84 13.54 2.88
C GLY A 5 -2.27 12.12 2.75
N ALA A 6 -1.21 11.94 1.95
CA ALA A 6 -0.53 10.65 1.82
C ALA A 6 0.17 10.24 3.13
N ILE A 7 0.86 11.18 3.81
CA ILE A 7 1.47 10.93 5.12
C ILE A 7 0.40 10.46 6.11
N LYS A 8 -0.75 11.15 6.17
CA LYS A 8 -1.86 10.73 7.02
C LYS A 8 -2.35 9.32 6.70
N ILE A 9 -2.48 8.96 5.43
CA ILE A 9 -2.86 7.59 5.03
C ILE A 9 -1.83 6.57 5.51
N ILE A 10 -0.53 6.86 5.42
CA ILE A 10 0.52 5.98 5.95
C ILE A 10 0.42 5.86 7.49
N ASP A 11 0.22 6.96 8.19
CA ASP A 11 0.07 6.99 9.64
C ASP A 11 -1.12 6.14 10.10
N ASP A 12 -2.29 6.33 9.46
CA ASP A 12 -3.51 5.59 9.78
C ASP A 12 -3.33 4.08 9.51
N ASN A 13 -2.63 3.70 8.42
CA ASN A 13 -2.32 2.29 8.13
C ASN A 13 -1.30 1.70 9.12
N ALA A 14 -0.32 2.46 9.57
CA ALA A 14 0.65 1.98 10.56
C ALA A 14 0.03 1.81 11.95
N ALA A 15 -1.02 2.58 12.25
CA ALA A 15 -1.84 2.44 13.46
C ALA A 15 -2.94 1.37 13.32
N SER A 16 -3.32 0.98 12.10
CA SER A 16 -4.52 0.17 11.82
C SER A 16 -5.81 0.83 12.32
N GLU A 17 -5.95 2.14 12.08
CA GLU A 17 -7.08 2.93 12.57
C GLU A 17 -7.77 3.71 11.43
N ASN A 18 -8.84 4.45 11.77
CA ASN A 18 -9.46 5.47 10.92
C ASN A 18 -9.98 4.99 9.55
N ASN A 19 -10.47 3.75 9.46
CA ASN A 19 -10.87 3.13 8.18
C ASN A 19 -9.71 3.10 7.16
N SER A 20 -8.48 2.92 7.65
CA SER A 20 -7.33 2.58 6.81
C SER A 20 -7.46 1.16 6.25
N TYR A 21 -6.63 0.84 5.26
CA TYR A 21 -6.61 -0.51 4.70
C TYR A 21 -6.23 -1.56 5.75
N MET A 22 -5.27 -1.25 6.62
CA MET A 22 -4.90 -2.12 7.74
C MET A 22 -6.01 -2.25 8.80
N ASP A 23 -6.77 -1.19 9.08
CA ASP A 23 -7.98 -1.27 9.94
C ASP A 23 -9.00 -2.26 9.35
N PHE A 24 -9.29 -2.16 8.04
CA PHE A 24 -10.20 -3.10 7.38
C PHE A 24 -9.70 -4.54 7.45
N MET A 25 -8.42 -4.77 7.15
CA MET A 25 -7.84 -6.11 7.13
C MET A 25 -7.78 -6.73 8.54
N HIS A 26 -7.35 -5.96 9.55
CA HIS A 26 -7.09 -6.48 10.89
C HIS A 26 -8.34 -6.51 11.79
N GLU A 27 -9.06 -5.40 11.89
CA GLU A 27 -10.17 -5.26 12.85
C GLU A 27 -11.49 -5.77 12.28
N LYS A 28 -11.64 -5.67 10.95
CA LYS A 28 -12.90 -5.96 10.26
C LYS A 28 -12.85 -7.21 9.39
N ASN A 29 -11.70 -7.89 9.34
CA ASN A 29 -11.46 -9.07 8.49
C ASN A 29 -11.94 -8.84 7.06
N LEU A 30 -11.61 -7.68 6.47
CA LEU A 30 -12.14 -7.26 5.18
C LEU A 30 -11.03 -6.76 4.28
N PHE A 31 -10.94 -7.32 3.08
CA PHE A 31 -10.16 -6.73 2.00
C PHE A 31 -10.97 -5.63 1.32
N ASP A 32 -10.73 -4.38 1.73
CA ASP A 32 -11.31 -3.22 1.06
C ASP A 32 -10.36 -2.70 -0.04
N GLU A 33 -10.70 -3.01 -1.29
CA GLU A 33 -9.88 -2.66 -2.46
C GLU A 33 -9.65 -1.14 -2.60
N TYR A 34 -10.64 -0.33 -2.23
CA TYR A 34 -10.54 1.12 -2.33
C TYR A 34 -9.47 1.69 -1.38
N SER A 35 -9.46 1.27 -0.12
CA SER A 35 -8.44 1.66 0.85
C SER A 35 -7.07 1.08 0.49
N PHE A 36 -6.99 -0.14 -0.07
CA PHE A 36 -5.74 -0.68 -0.62
C PHE A 36 -5.14 0.29 -1.65
N TRP A 37 -5.93 0.71 -2.64
CA TRP A 37 -5.46 1.60 -3.69
C TRP A 37 -5.02 2.95 -3.14
N LYS A 38 -5.72 3.50 -2.14
CA LYS A 38 -5.29 4.73 -1.44
C LYS A 38 -3.93 4.55 -0.77
N PHE A 39 -3.72 3.45 -0.08
CA PHE A 39 -2.47 3.16 0.60
C PHE A 39 -1.31 3.00 -0.40
N TYR A 40 -1.49 2.16 -1.42
CA TYR A 40 -0.52 1.97 -2.50
C TYR A 40 -0.13 3.29 -3.18
N ASN A 41 -1.13 4.07 -3.56
CA ASN A 41 -0.95 5.36 -4.23
C ASN A 41 -0.24 6.39 -3.33
N SER A 42 -0.46 6.32 -2.02
CA SER A 42 0.26 7.17 -1.04
C SER A 42 1.75 6.84 -1.02
N ILE A 43 2.12 5.55 -1.06
CA ILE A 43 3.54 5.14 -1.12
C ILE A 43 4.19 5.66 -2.40
N ARG A 44 3.51 5.53 -3.56
CA ARG A 44 4.00 6.05 -4.84
C ARG A 44 4.25 7.55 -4.80
N LEU A 45 3.26 8.32 -4.34
CA LEU A 45 3.36 9.77 -4.22
C LEU A 45 4.54 10.16 -3.31
N LEU A 46 4.65 9.54 -2.14
CA LEU A 46 5.73 9.84 -1.20
C LEU A 46 7.10 9.44 -1.77
N GLY A 47 7.19 8.34 -2.52
CA GLY A 47 8.42 7.97 -3.24
C GLY A 47 8.85 9.05 -4.22
N HIS A 48 7.90 9.68 -4.91
CA HIS A 48 8.19 10.82 -5.78
C HIS A 48 8.61 12.07 -4.99
N GLU A 49 7.87 12.42 -3.94
CA GLU A 49 8.15 13.59 -3.08
C GLU A 49 9.51 13.52 -2.36
N PHE A 50 9.97 12.32 -2.02
CA PHE A 50 11.24 12.10 -1.32
C PHE A 50 12.37 11.59 -2.24
N ARG A 51 12.15 11.55 -3.57
CA ARG A 51 13.16 11.16 -4.56
C ARG A 51 14.39 12.07 -4.55
N ILE A 52 14.16 13.37 -4.35
CA ILE A 52 15.20 14.42 -4.41
C ILE A 52 15.51 14.84 -2.97
N GLY A 53 16.31 14.04 -2.27
CA GLY A 53 16.74 14.35 -0.91
C GLY A 53 17.94 13.52 -0.48
N ASP A 54 18.79 14.09 0.37
CA ASP A 54 20.02 13.45 0.85
C ASP A 54 19.74 12.30 1.85
N SER A 55 18.51 12.17 2.37
CA SER A 55 18.14 11.08 3.27
C SER A 55 16.64 10.76 3.27
N LEU A 56 16.33 9.47 3.31
CA LEU A 56 14.97 8.96 3.42
C LEU A 56 14.43 9.16 4.86
N PRO A 57 13.20 9.68 5.06
CA PRO A 57 12.67 9.87 6.40
C PRO A 57 12.46 8.52 7.11
N ARG A 58 13.27 8.24 8.13
CA ARG A 58 13.30 6.93 8.82
C ARG A 58 11.96 6.55 9.45
N GLU A 59 11.29 7.49 10.09
CA GLU A 59 10.00 7.24 10.72
C GLU A 59 8.93 6.87 9.69
N LEU A 60 8.87 7.61 8.58
CA LEU A 60 7.96 7.30 7.48
C LEU A 60 8.26 5.92 6.87
N THR A 61 9.53 5.62 6.66
CA THR A 61 9.99 4.31 6.13
C THR A 61 9.55 3.18 7.03
N SER A 62 9.74 3.33 8.35
CA SER A 62 9.32 2.34 9.35
C SER A 62 7.81 2.10 9.32
N LYS A 63 7.01 3.16 9.18
CA LYS A 63 5.54 3.05 9.07
C LYS A 63 5.12 2.32 7.79
N ILE A 64 5.73 2.65 6.64
CA ILE A 64 5.47 1.96 5.37
C ILE A 64 5.82 0.47 5.47
N LEU A 65 7.00 0.14 6.00
CA LEU A 65 7.44 -1.24 6.19
C LEU A 65 6.52 -2.00 7.13
N LYS A 66 6.17 -1.41 8.27
CA LYS A 66 5.24 -2.02 9.23
C LYS A 66 3.91 -2.37 8.56
N SER A 67 3.30 -1.44 7.83
CA SER A 67 2.02 -1.70 7.16
C SER A 67 2.14 -2.74 6.05
N TYR A 68 3.25 -2.76 5.31
CA TYR A 68 3.50 -3.80 4.30
C TYR A 68 3.71 -5.19 4.91
N GLU A 69 4.51 -5.29 5.97
CA GLU A 69 4.70 -6.55 6.71
C GLU A 69 3.38 -7.02 7.32
N TRP A 70 2.57 -6.11 7.84
CA TRP A 70 1.27 -6.42 8.40
C TRP A 70 0.29 -6.95 7.34
N HIS A 71 0.24 -6.34 6.16
CA HIS A 71 -0.47 -6.89 5.00
C HIS A 71 -0.08 -8.35 4.72
N LEU A 72 1.21 -8.67 4.68
CA LEU A 72 1.69 -10.03 4.40
C LEU A 72 1.31 -11.01 5.50
N LEU A 73 1.43 -10.61 6.77
CA LEU A 73 1.09 -11.44 7.91
C LEU A 73 -0.41 -11.73 7.95
N LEU A 74 -1.28 -10.74 7.74
CA LEU A 74 -2.73 -10.91 7.72
C LEU A 74 -3.16 -11.85 6.59
N ILE A 75 -2.57 -11.72 5.39
CA ILE A 75 -2.80 -12.71 4.32
C ILE A 75 -2.30 -14.10 4.73
N GLY A 76 -1.17 -14.20 5.42
CA GLY A 76 -0.66 -15.47 5.92
C GLY A 76 -1.61 -16.12 6.94
N PHE A 77 -2.13 -15.34 7.89
CA PHE A 77 -3.06 -15.80 8.92
C PHE A 77 -4.37 -16.28 8.33
N HIS A 78 -4.88 -15.64 7.27
CA HIS A 78 -6.07 -16.11 6.55
C HIS A 78 -5.99 -17.57 6.07
N PHE A 79 -4.79 -18.13 5.90
CA PHE A 79 -4.57 -19.52 5.51
C PHE A 79 -4.15 -20.44 6.67
N ASP A 80 -4.01 -19.93 7.89
CA ASP A 80 -3.75 -20.74 9.08
C ASP A 80 -5.06 -21.39 9.55
N GLU A 81 -5.10 -22.73 9.58
CA GLU A 81 -6.27 -23.49 10.03
C GLU A 81 -6.71 -23.17 11.46
N LYS A 82 -5.82 -22.58 12.26
CA LYS A 82 -6.11 -22.14 13.64
C LYS A 82 -6.53 -20.69 13.73
N ASP A 83 -6.38 -19.92 12.66
CA ASP A 83 -6.89 -18.56 12.62
C ASP A 83 -8.42 -18.64 12.52
N GLY A 84 -9.10 -18.23 13.59
CA GLY A 84 -10.57 -18.27 13.67
C GLY A 84 -11.25 -17.21 12.81
N CYS A 85 -10.47 -16.49 12.01
CA CYS A 85 -10.85 -15.34 11.22
C CYS A 85 -10.51 -15.58 9.75
N SER A 86 -11.31 -15.01 8.86
CA SER A 86 -11.12 -15.11 7.42
C SER A 86 -11.37 -13.75 6.80
N ILE A 87 -10.43 -13.28 5.98
CA ILE A 87 -10.53 -12.00 5.30
C ILE A 87 -11.60 -12.11 4.21
N GLU A 88 -12.74 -11.47 4.46
CA GLU A 88 -13.81 -11.30 3.50
C GLU A 88 -13.33 -10.49 2.29
N ASN A 89 -13.86 -10.83 1.10
CA ASN A 89 -13.53 -10.20 -0.17
C ASN A 89 -12.04 -10.23 -0.56
N LEU A 90 -11.23 -11.10 0.05
CA LEU A 90 -9.86 -11.33 -0.42
C LEU A 90 -9.90 -11.81 -1.88
N PRO A 91 -9.31 -11.06 -2.82
CA PRO A 91 -9.42 -11.40 -4.23
C PRO A 91 -8.56 -12.64 -4.57
N PRO A 92 -8.96 -13.46 -5.55
CA PRO A 92 -8.24 -14.70 -5.88
C PRO A 92 -6.80 -14.46 -6.35
N ASP A 93 -6.50 -13.25 -6.84
CA ASP A 93 -5.20 -12.76 -7.26
C ASP A 93 -4.53 -11.87 -6.20
N TYR A 94 -4.82 -12.06 -4.90
CA TYR A 94 -4.20 -11.33 -3.77
C TYR A 94 -2.66 -11.30 -3.80
N SER A 95 -2.03 -12.29 -4.45
CA SER A 95 -0.58 -12.32 -4.68
C SER A 95 -0.11 -11.16 -5.55
N GLN A 96 -0.92 -10.71 -6.52
CA GLN A 96 -0.63 -9.55 -7.37
C GLN A 96 -0.71 -8.24 -6.59
N TYR A 97 -1.68 -8.11 -5.69
CA TYR A 97 -1.75 -6.98 -4.74
C TYR A 97 -0.50 -6.92 -3.85
N SER A 98 -0.08 -8.07 -3.32
CA SER A 98 1.12 -8.19 -2.47
C SER A 98 2.41 -7.87 -3.22
N LEU A 99 2.55 -8.35 -4.46
CA LEU A 99 3.69 -8.04 -5.33
C LEU A 99 3.73 -6.56 -5.70
N ARG A 100 2.58 -5.97 -6.00
CA ARG A 100 2.46 -4.55 -6.31
C ARG A 100 2.86 -3.69 -5.11
N LEU A 101 2.40 -4.02 -3.91
CA LEU A 101 2.79 -3.33 -2.69
C LEU A 101 4.29 -3.45 -2.43
N ARG A 102 4.86 -4.66 -2.58
CA ARG A 102 6.32 -4.89 -2.52
C ARG A 102 7.09 -3.99 -3.47
N ASN A 103 6.64 -3.88 -4.72
CA ASN A 103 7.30 -3.05 -5.73
C ASN A 103 7.25 -1.57 -5.34
N ALA A 104 6.13 -1.06 -4.83
CA ALA A 104 6.04 0.33 -4.37
C ALA A 104 6.93 0.63 -3.16
N VAL A 105 7.01 -0.29 -2.20
CA VAL A 105 7.88 -0.15 -1.03
C VAL A 105 9.36 -0.14 -1.43
N ASN A 106 9.78 -1.06 -2.30
CA ASN A 106 11.15 -1.09 -2.80
C ASN A 106 11.47 0.17 -3.61
N ALA A 107 10.59 0.57 -4.51
CA ALA A 107 10.73 1.81 -5.29
C ALA A 107 10.88 3.06 -4.39
N PHE A 108 10.13 3.13 -3.29
CA PHE A 108 10.27 4.18 -2.28
C PHE A 108 11.65 4.16 -1.61
N ILE A 109 12.11 2.98 -1.16
CA ILE A 109 13.40 2.82 -0.47
C ILE A 109 14.59 3.11 -1.40
N ASP A 110 14.52 2.63 -2.63
CA ASP A 110 15.58 2.74 -3.64
C ASP A 110 15.69 4.17 -4.21
N GLY A 111 14.74 5.06 -3.90
CA GLY A 111 14.65 6.39 -4.49
C GLY A 111 14.29 6.35 -5.98
N ASN A 112 13.69 5.27 -6.45
CA ASN A 112 13.25 5.08 -7.83
C ASN A 112 11.72 4.83 -7.88
N PRO A 113 10.90 5.87 -7.62
CA PRO A 113 9.45 5.74 -7.50
C PRO A 113 8.80 5.22 -8.79
N ILE A 114 7.68 4.51 -8.64
CA ILE A 114 6.89 3.97 -9.75
C ILE A 114 6.27 5.13 -10.56
N SER A 115 6.83 5.38 -11.75
CA SER A 115 6.29 6.33 -12.74
C SER A 115 4.93 5.89 -13.27
N ASP A 116 4.20 6.81 -13.92
CA ASP A 116 2.91 6.46 -14.53
C ASP A 116 3.04 5.50 -15.72
N GLU A 117 4.16 5.52 -16.42
CA GLU A 117 4.47 4.56 -17.48
C GLU A 117 4.60 3.14 -16.89
N LEU A 118 5.40 2.98 -15.84
CA LEU A 118 5.56 1.69 -15.16
C LEU A 118 4.24 1.22 -14.54
N GLU A 119 3.48 2.14 -13.92
CA GLU A 119 2.13 1.84 -13.41
C GLU A 119 1.20 1.35 -14.52
N GLY A 120 1.29 1.94 -15.72
CA GLY A 120 0.54 1.52 -16.91
C GLY A 120 0.78 0.05 -17.27
N PHE A 121 2.05 -0.38 -17.30
CA PHE A 121 2.40 -1.78 -17.55
C PHE A 121 1.93 -2.72 -16.45
N LEU A 122 2.05 -2.31 -15.18
CA LEU A 122 1.57 -3.12 -14.05
C LEU A 122 0.04 -3.29 -14.10
N ASN A 123 -0.69 -2.30 -14.63
CA ASN A 123 -2.15 -2.32 -14.70
C ASN A 123 -2.74 -3.36 -15.65
N GLU A 124 -1.94 -3.90 -16.58
CA GLU A 124 -2.36 -5.04 -17.42
C GLU A 124 -2.66 -6.30 -16.58
N VAL A 125 -2.07 -6.40 -15.38
CA VAL A 125 -2.26 -7.52 -14.46
C VAL A 125 -3.34 -7.23 -13.41
N LEU A 126 -3.41 -5.97 -12.94
CA LEU A 126 -4.34 -5.54 -11.90
C LEU A 126 -4.69 -4.07 -12.07
N GLU A 127 -5.95 -3.74 -12.38
CA GLU A 127 -6.33 -2.35 -12.67
C GLU A 127 -6.42 -1.48 -11.40
N ASN A 128 -5.53 -0.48 -11.29
CA ASN A 128 -5.64 0.56 -10.26
C ASN A 128 -6.81 1.51 -10.55
N LYS A 129 -7.94 1.26 -9.86
CA LYS A 129 -9.19 2.03 -10.01
C LYS A 129 -9.07 3.49 -9.54
N LEU A 130 -8.05 3.81 -8.74
CA LEU A 130 -7.80 5.16 -8.21
C LEU A 130 -6.58 5.83 -8.85
N LYS A 131 -6.11 5.36 -10.02
CA LYS A 131 -4.94 5.93 -10.71
C LYS A 131 -5.05 7.44 -10.96
N ASN A 132 -6.26 7.95 -11.16
CA ASN A 132 -6.53 9.37 -11.40
C ASN A 132 -6.58 10.22 -10.12
N ASP A 133 -6.57 9.59 -8.93
CA ASP A 133 -6.61 10.29 -7.64
C ASP A 133 -5.23 10.75 -7.17
N CYS A 134 -4.17 10.31 -7.86
CA CYS A 134 -2.79 10.76 -7.67
C CYS A 134 -2.37 11.80 -8.71
N PRO A 135 -1.46 12.72 -8.34
CA PRO A 135 -0.72 13.51 -9.32
C PRO A 135 -0.04 12.58 -10.34
N LYS A 136 0.10 13.06 -11.58
CA LYS A 136 0.86 12.33 -12.59
C LYS A 136 2.34 12.37 -12.28
N PHE A 137 3.00 11.23 -12.37
CA PHE A 137 4.44 11.09 -12.14
C PHE A 137 5.15 10.83 -13.48
N PRO A 138 6.00 11.75 -13.95
CA PRO A 138 6.79 11.56 -15.16
C PRO A 138 7.82 10.43 -15.01
#